data_AF-A0A453L4B8-F1
#
_entry.id   AF-A0A453L4B8-F1
#
_cell.length_a   1.000
_cell.length_b   1.000
_cell.length_c   1.000
_cell.angle_alpha   90.00
_cell.angle_beta   90.00
_cell.angle_gamma   90.00
#
_symmetry.space_group_name_H-M   'P 1'
#
loop_
_entity.id
_entity.type
_entity.pdbx_description
1 polymer ?
#
loop_
_entity_poly.entity_id
_entity_poly.type
_entity_poly.pdbx_seq_one_letter_code
_entity_poly.pdbx_strand_id
1 'polypeptide(L)'
;MSLNTIEDLISEIDEGYIVGIKCVWDLLRHRFMLEENAQLSELSPEQPTINCFAYRYYLSNIWANDNSTRDALGVKHGTIGEFKRCRKSMPYSFDVSSSIEYHFNLTSRGYRALVFSGDHDLVMPFLGTHAWIRSFNLSIVDDWRAWHLGGQAGGFTITYANHLTFATLKGGGHSAIEYRPRESLAMAQRWLDNKP
;
A
#
# COMPACT_ATOMS: atom_id res chain seq x y z
N MET A 1 -11.87 14.52 -28.94
CA MET A 1 -12.43 15.39 -27.89
C MET A 1 -12.83 14.58 -26.66
N SER A 2 -13.58 13.48 -26.80
CA SER A 2 -13.98 12.62 -25.66
C SER A 2 -12.84 11.86 -24.97
N LEU A 3 -11.82 11.42 -25.72
CA LEU A 3 -10.69 10.68 -25.16
C LEU A 3 -9.88 11.54 -24.18
N ASN A 4 -9.57 12.77 -24.58
CA ASN A 4 -8.85 13.75 -23.74
C ASN A 4 -9.63 14.04 -22.45
N THR A 5 -10.95 14.17 -22.52
CA THR A 5 -11.78 14.39 -21.32
C THR A 5 -11.70 13.22 -20.34
N ILE A 6 -11.63 11.97 -20.82
CA ILE A 6 -11.47 10.80 -19.95
C ILE A 6 -10.07 10.78 -19.33
N GLU A 7 -9.04 11.06 -20.11
CA GLU A 7 -7.65 11.14 -19.61
C GLU A 7 -7.50 12.24 -18.56
N ASP A 8 -8.10 13.41 -18.78
CA ASP A 8 -8.12 14.52 -17.84
C ASP A 8 -8.79 14.11 -16.52
N LEU A 9 -9.97 13.47 -16.58
CA LEU A 9 -10.68 13.00 -15.38
C LEU A 9 -9.91 11.91 -14.62
N ILE A 10 -9.28 10.97 -15.32
CA ILE A 10 -8.42 9.94 -14.70
C ILE A 10 -7.19 10.58 -14.07
N SER A 11 -6.67 11.65 -14.67
CA SER A 11 -5.54 12.40 -14.13
C SER A 11 -5.86 13.09 -12.80
N GLU A 12 -7.12 13.19 -12.39
CA GLU A 12 -7.53 13.73 -11.08
C GLU A 12 -7.64 12.65 -10.00
N ILE A 13 -7.52 11.36 -10.35
CA ILE A 13 -7.64 10.25 -9.40
C ILE A 13 -6.30 9.96 -8.72
N ASP A 14 -6.33 9.72 -7.40
CA ASP A 14 -5.22 9.10 -6.69
C ASP A 14 -5.28 7.58 -6.88
N GLU A 15 -4.32 7.02 -7.62
CA GLU A 15 -4.28 5.59 -7.91
C GLU A 15 -4.15 4.73 -6.65
N GLY A 16 -3.52 5.24 -5.60
CA GLY A 16 -3.38 4.51 -4.34
C GLY A 16 -4.65 4.54 -3.49
N TYR A 17 -5.60 5.44 -3.77
CA TYR A 17 -6.88 5.52 -3.08
C TYR A 17 -7.88 6.34 -3.88
N ILE A 18 -8.72 5.69 -4.70
CA ILE A 18 -9.55 6.36 -5.73
C ILE A 18 -10.58 7.38 -5.22
N VAL A 19 -10.93 7.32 -3.94
CA VAL A 19 -11.86 8.28 -3.30
C VAL A 19 -11.08 9.35 -2.49
N GLY A 20 -9.75 9.28 -2.52
CA GLY A 20 -8.86 10.23 -1.87
C GLY A 20 -8.73 11.53 -2.63
N ILE A 21 -8.32 12.57 -1.90
CA ILE A 21 -7.87 13.82 -2.53
C ILE A 21 -6.55 13.54 -3.21
N LYS A 22 -6.48 13.75 -4.53
CA LYS A 22 -5.21 13.67 -5.24
C LYS A 22 -4.28 14.77 -4.78
N CYS A 23 -3.18 14.34 -4.18
CA CYS A 23 -2.13 15.22 -3.71
C CYS A 23 -1.02 15.32 -4.75
N VAL A 24 -0.43 16.50 -4.87
CA VAL A 24 0.79 16.66 -5.66
C VAL A 24 1.91 15.90 -4.93
N TRP A 25 2.29 14.76 -5.48
CA TRP A 25 3.42 13.95 -5.00
C TRP A 25 4.78 14.49 -5.50
N ASP A 26 4.78 15.63 -6.19
CA ASP A 26 5.87 16.11 -7.05
C ASP A 26 7.05 16.75 -6.28
N LEU A 27 7.51 16.04 -5.25
CA LEU A 27 8.82 16.23 -4.61
C LEU A 27 9.75 15.03 -4.82
N LEU A 28 9.39 14.08 -5.70
CA LEU A 28 10.23 12.93 -6.04
C LEU A 28 10.40 12.70 -7.56
N ARG A 29 10.09 13.70 -8.40
CA ARG A 29 10.16 13.57 -9.86
C ARG A 29 10.78 14.79 -10.56
N HIS A 30 11.89 15.32 -10.07
CA HIS A 30 12.75 16.12 -10.95
C HIS A 30 13.49 15.19 -11.92
N ARG A 31 13.05 15.22 -13.19
CA ARG A 31 13.78 14.71 -14.35
C ARG A 31 15.17 15.36 -14.36
N PHE A 32 16.21 14.55 -14.47
CA PHE A 32 17.51 15.00 -14.94
C PHE A 32 17.32 15.67 -16.31
N MET A 33 17.59 16.96 -16.40
CA MET A 33 17.95 17.63 -17.64
C MET A 33 19.23 18.40 -17.37
N LEU A 34 20.19 18.18 -18.26
CA LEU A 34 21.57 18.67 -18.22
C LEU A 34 21.64 20.21 -18.16
N GLU A 35 22.66 20.68 -17.44
CA GLU A 35 23.38 21.97 -17.51
C GLU A 35 22.66 23.20 -18.11
N GLU A 36 22.36 24.22 -17.29
CA GLU A 36 23.18 25.44 -17.16
C GLU A 36 22.50 26.49 -16.24
N ASN A 37 23.27 26.99 -15.27
CA ASN A 37 23.30 28.33 -14.69
C ASN A 37 21.99 29.13 -14.50
N ALA A 38 21.51 29.21 -13.25
CA ALA A 38 21.28 30.49 -12.58
C ALA A 38 21.09 30.28 -11.08
N GLN A 39 21.83 31.03 -10.28
CA GLN A 39 21.64 31.13 -8.83
C GLN A 39 20.20 31.53 -8.51
N LEU A 40 19.44 30.63 -7.91
CA LEU A 40 18.24 30.92 -7.14
C LEU A 40 18.22 29.91 -5.99
N SER A 41 18.11 30.47 -4.78
CA SER A 41 18.14 29.81 -3.49
C SER A 41 17.48 28.42 -3.47
N GLU A 42 18.11 27.47 -2.78
CA GLU A 42 17.52 26.19 -2.37
C GLU A 42 16.11 26.39 -1.81
N LEU A 43 15.09 26.17 -2.64
CA LEU A 43 13.70 26.17 -2.22
C LEU A 43 13.45 24.87 -1.45
N SER A 44 13.09 25.01 -0.16
CA SER A 44 12.59 23.94 0.69
C SER A 44 11.55 23.09 -0.06
N PRO A 45 11.52 21.76 0.12
CA PRO A 45 10.46 20.94 -0.44
C PRO A 45 9.09 21.49 0.01
N GLU A 46 8.23 21.87 -0.94
CA GLU A 46 6.90 22.42 -0.64
C GLU A 46 6.10 21.45 0.26
N GLN A 47 5.77 21.92 1.46
CA GLN A 47 5.06 21.14 2.46
C GLN A 47 3.69 20.68 1.90
N PRO A 48 3.36 19.38 2.00
CA PRO A 48 2.02 18.92 1.61
C PRO A 48 0.94 19.66 2.42
N THR A 49 -0.24 19.86 1.84
CA THR A 49 -1.36 20.45 2.59
C THR A 49 -1.80 19.50 3.70
N ILE A 50 -2.34 20.02 4.81
CA ILE A 50 -2.76 19.20 5.96
C ILE A 50 -3.85 18.17 5.61
N ASN A 51 -4.65 18.45 4.58
CA ASN A 51 -5.71 17.58 4.08
C ASN A 51 -5.18 16.43 3.23
N CYS A 52 -3.91 16.49 2.82
CA CYS A 52 -3.27 15.45 2.02
C CYS A 52 -2.80 14.29 2.88
N PHE A 53 -3.06 13.06 2.42
CA PHE A 53 -2.59 11.86 3.10
C PHE A 53 -1.05 11.87 3.25
N ALA A 54 -0.35 12.40 2.24
CA ALA A 54 1.10 12.60 2.23
C ALA A 54 1.63 13.48 3.38
N TYR A 55 0.80 14.33 4.00
CA TYR A 55 1.19 15.13 5.17
C TYR A 55 1.62 14.25 6.34
N ARG A 56 1.00 13.08 6.51
CA ARG A 56 1.40 12.10 7.54
C ARG A 56 2.84 11.62 7.32
N TYR A 57 3.24 11.43 6.07
CA TYR A 57 4.61 11.05 5.73
C TYR A 57 5.59 12.19 5.94
N TYR A 58 5.17 13.43 5.65
CA TYR A 58 5.96 14.62 5.96
C TYR A 58 6.26 14.71 7.46
N LEU A 59 5.25 14.58 8.32
CA LEU A 59 5.43 14.55 9.78
C LEU A 59 6.29 13.37 10.23
N SER A 60 6.10 12.19 9.62
CA SER A 60 6.90 11.00 9.94
C SER A 60 8.38 11.20 9.62
N ASN A 61 8.72 11.88 8.52
CA ASN A 61 10.11 12.20 8.17
C ASN A 61 10.73 13.17 9.17
N ILE A 62 9.99 14.19 9.64
CA ILE A 62 10.47 15.10 10.69
C ILE A 62 10.75 14.32 11.98
N TRP A 63 9.75 13.54 12.43
CA TRP A 63 9.86 12.74 13.64
C TRP A 63 11.03 11.76 13.58
N ALA A 64 11.20 11.03 12.48
CA ALA A 64 12.25 10.02 12.31
C ALA A 64 13.67 10.62 12.19
N ASN A 65 13.79 11.90 11.82
CA ASN A 65 15.06 12.60 11.72
C ASN A 65 15.40 13.47 12.94
N ASP A 66 14.47 13.63 13.88
CA ASP A 66 14.74 14.30 15.15
C ASP A 66 15.81 13.54 15.95
N ASN A 67 16.80 14.25 16.49
CA ASN A 67 17.90 13.64 17.23
C ASN A 67 17.41 12.88 18.46
N SER A 68 16.44 13.42 19.20
CA SER A 68 15.93 12.73 20.39
C SER A 68 15.20 11.44 20.03
N THR A 69 14.44 11.43 18.93
CA THR A 69 13.84 10.21 18.39
C THR A 69 14.91 9.20 17.99
N ARG A 70 15.94 9.63 17.26
CA ARG A 70 17.03 8.75 16.80
C ARG A 70 17.79 8.14 17.96
N ASP A 71 18.07 8.93 18.99
CA ASP A 71 18.74 8.48 20.20
C ASP A 71 17.88 7.48 20.96
N ALA A 72 16.58 7.76 21.11
CA ALA A 72 15.62 6.87 21.76
C ALA A 72 15.42 5.53 21.01
N LEU A 73 15.51 5.54 19.68
CA LEU A 73 15.48 4.35 18.84
C LEU A 73 16.85 3.63 18.76
N GLY A 74 17.89 4.17 19.39
CA GLY A 74 19.24 3.59 19.39
C GLY A 74 19.99 3.70 18.06
N VAL A 75 19.65 4.69 17.22
CA VAL A 75 20.33 4.93 15.95
C VAL A 75 21.72 5.51 16.21
N LYS A 76 22.76 4.71 15.97
CA LYS A 76 24.15 5.12 16.20
C LYS A 76 24.53 6.34 15.36
N HIS A 77 25.00 7.40 16.00
CA HIS A 77 25.49 8.60 15.30
C HIS A 77 26.59 8.25 14.29
N GLY A 78 26.56 8.92 13.13
CA GLY A 78 27.53 8.75 12.06
C GLY A 78 27.36 7.49 11.19
N THR A 79 26.45 6.56 11.53
CA THR A 79 26.26 5.32 10.74
C THR A 79 25.34 5.49 9.54
N ILE A 80 24.28 6.28 9.69
CA ILE A 80 23.32 6.59 8.63
C ILE A 80 22.98 8.08 8.72
N GLY A 81 22.88 8.71 7.54
CA GLY A 81 22.45 10.10 7.43
C GLY A 81 20.94 10.24 7.70
N GLU A 82 20.29 10.99 6.82
CA GLU A 82 18.86 11.23 6.86
C GLU A 82 18.04 9.93 6.65
N PHE A 83 17.01 9.74 7.46
CA PHE A 83 15.96 8.77 7.22
C PHE A 83 15.17 9.15 5.96
N LYS A 84 15.05 8.21 5.03
CA LYS A 84 14.25 8.35 3.81
C LYS A 84 13.24 7.21 3.74
N ARG A 85 11.95 7.53 3.76
CA ARG A 85 10.84 6.54 3.72
C ARG A 85 10.98 5.54 2.55
N CYS A 86 11.30 6.03 1.35
CA CYS A 86 11.48 5.20 0.16
C CYS A 86 12.73 5.63 -0.61
N ARG A 87 13.81 4.82 -0.56
CA ARG A 87 15.04 5.08 -1.30
C ARG A 87 15.00 4.39 -2.67
N LYS A 88 14.60 5.12 -3.71
CA LYS A 88 14.52 4.58 -5.10
C LYS A 88 15.88 4.21 -5.70
N SER A 89 16.97 4.78 -5.19
CA SER A 89 18.33 4.57 -5.70
C SER A 89 19.03 3.35 -5.13
N MET A 90 18.31 2.47 -4.42
CA MET A 90 18.94 1.24 -3.90
C MET A 90 19.26 0.30 -5.06
N PRO A 91 20.47 -0.29 -5.11
CA PRO A 91 20.78 -1.29 -6.12
C PRO A 91 19.90 -2.51 -5.88
N TYR A 92 18.95 -2.74 -6.77
CA TYR A 92 18.04 -3.88 -6.72
C TYR A 92 17.92 -4.50 -8.12
N SER A 93 18.08 -5.81 -8.21
CA SER A 93 17.88 -6.59 -9.43
C SER A 93 16.46 -7.13 -9.47
N PHE A 94 15.75 -6.89 -10.57
CA PHE A 94 14.43 -7.46 -10.83
C PHE A 94 14.59 -8.83 -11.52
N ASP A 95 15.02 -9.84 -10.75
CA ASP A 95 15.31 -11.20 -11.23
C ASP A 95 14.14 -12.19 -11.02
N VAL A 96 13.19 -11.86 -10.14
CA VAL A 96 11.95 -12.61 -9.94
C VAL A 96 10.80 -11.92 -10.68
N SER A 97 10.33 -12.54 -11.77
CA SER A 97 9.23 -11.99 -12.59
C SER A 97 7.84 -12.21 -11.99
N SER A 98 7.68 -13.24 -11.14
CA SER A 98 6.41 -13.55 -10.47
C SER A 98 6.63 -14.32 -9.16
N SER A 99 5.84 -14.01 -8.14
CA SER A 99 5.80 -14.72 -6.86
C SER A 99 4.69 -15.77 -6.75
N ILE A 100 3.84 -15.90 -7.78
CA ILE A 100 2.65 -16.77 -7.77
C ILE A 100 3.02 -18.24 -7.50
N GLU A 101 4.08 -18.75 -8.13
CA GLU A 101 4.54 -20.13 -7.94
C GLU A 101 5.00 -20.38 -6.49
N TYR A 102 5.67 -19.41 -5.87
CA TYR A 102 6.09 -19.50 -4.48
C TYR A 102 4.89 -19.52 -3.53
N HIS A 103 3.89 -18.67 -3.77
CA HIS A 103 2.63 -18.68 -3.01
C HIS A 103 1.91 -20.03 -3.15
N PHE A 104 1.87 -20.61 -4.36
CA PHE A 104 1.25 -21.91 -4.60
C PHE A 104 1.95 -23.04 -3.83
N ASN A 105 3.29 -23.06 -3.88
CA ASN A 105 4.08 -24.07 -3.19
C ASN A 105 3.86 -23.99 -1.67
N LEU A 106 3.88 -22.79 -1.09
CA LEU A 106 3.64 -22.59 0.34
C LEU A 106 2.22 -23.04 0.75
N THR A 107 1.19 -22.63 0.02
CA THR A 107 -0.19 -23.04 0.35
C THR A 107 -0.37 -24.54 0.16
N SER A 108 0.21 -25.15 -0.88
CA SER A 108 0.16 -26.60 -1.12
C SER A 108 0.81 -27.44 -0.01
N ARG A 109 1.75 -26.86 0.74
CA ARG A 109 2.36 -27.49 1.93
C ARG A 109 1.53 -27.34 3.20
N GLY A 110 0.35 -26.72 3.11
CA GLY A 110 -0.56 -26.51 4.23
C GLY A 110 -0.25 -25.28 5.09
N TYR A 111 0.65 -24.40 4.65
CA TYR A 111 0.88 -23.15 5.36
C TYR A 111 -0.35 -22.24 5.24
N ARG A 112 -0.90 -21.88 6.39
CA ARG A 112 -2.05 -20.97 6.47
C ARG A 112 -1.68 -19.59 5.94
N ALA A 113 -2.48 -19.07 5.03
CA ALA A 113 -2.23 -17.81 4.34
C ALA A 113 -3.47 -16.90 4.40
N LEU A 114 -3.24 -15.62 4.68
CA LEU A 114 -4.21 -14.55 4.49
C LEU A 114 -3.65 -13.61 3.42
N VAL A 115 -4.42 -13.44 2.35
CA VAL A 115 -4.20 -12.40 1.36
C VAL A 115 -5.29 -11.35 1.54
N PHE A 116 -4.93 -10.07 1.53
CA PHE A 116 -5.92 -9.01 1.62
C PHE A 116 -5.59 -7.83 0.72
N SER A 117 -6.61 -7.10 0.31
CA SER A 117 -6.49 -5.92 -0.54
C SER A 117 -7.47 -4.83 -0.13
N GLY A 118 -7.06 -3.57 -0.24
CA GLY A 118 -8.00 -2.46 -0.25
C GLY A 118 -8.79 -2.45 -1.55
N ASP A 119 -10.11 -2.28 -1.51
CA ASP A 119 -10.93 -2.28 -2.72
C ASP A 119 -10.94 -0.93 -3.48
N HIS A 120 -10.26 0.09 -2.94
CA HIS A 120 -10.06 1.40 -3.57
C HIS A 120 -8.63 1.58 -4.12
N ASP A 121 -7.82 0.51 -4.18
CA ASP A 121 -6.48 0.52 -4.75
C ASP A 121 -6.52 0.27 -6.27
N LEU A 122 -6.01 1.22 -7.08
CA LEU A 122 -5.78 1.03 -8.52
C LEU A 122 -4.34 0.65 -8.86
N VAL A 123 -3.39 0.83 -7.94
CA VAL A 123 -1.99 0.40 -8.15
C VAL A 123 -1.91 -1.12 -8.17
N MET A 124 -2.60 -1.79 -7.24
CA MET A 124 -2.74 -3.25 -7.18
C MET A 124 -4.20 -3.66 -6.91
N PRO A 125 -5.07 -3.60 -7.94
CA PRO A 125 -6.49 -3.87 -7.76
C PRO A 125 -6.76 -5.25 -7.16
N PHE A 126 -7.70 -5.32 -6.23
CA PHE A 126 -8.09 -6.58 -5.58
C PHE A 126 -8.55 -7.64 -6.60
N LEU A 127 -9.07 -7.22 -7.76
CA LEU A 127 -9.45 -8.10 -8.86
C LEU A 127 -8.26 -8.88 -9.42
N GLY A 128 -7.09 -8.23 -9.58
CA GLY A 128 -5.86 -8.89 -10.01
C GLY A 128 -5.37 -9.88 -8.94
N THR A 129 -5.47 -9.47 -7.67
CA THR A 129 -5.17 -10.34 -6.53
C THR A 129 -6.08 -11.58 -6.51
N HIS A 130 -7.37 -11.38 -6.71
CA HIS A 130 -8.35 -12.47 -6.74
C HIS A 130 -8.13 -13.39 -7.94
N ALA A 131 -7.79 -12.85 -9.10
CA ALA A 131 -7.53 -13.62 -10.32
C ALA A 131 -6.35 -14.58 -10.15
N TRP A 132 -5.23 -14.15 -9.56
CA TRP A 132 -4.11 -15.07 -9.32
C TRP A 132 -4.42 -16.11 -8.25
N ILE A 133 -5.19 -15.75 -7.20
CA ILE A 133 -5.62 -16.74 -6.21
C ILE A 133 -6.48 -17.82 -6.89
N ARG A 134 -7.39 -17.42 -7.78
CA ARG A 134 -8.25 -18.35 -8.54
C ARG A 134 -7.45 -19.23 -9.51
N SER A 135 -6.28 -18.79 -9.99
CA SER A 135 -5.45 -19.60 -10.88
C SER A 135 -4.90 -20.86 -10.19
N PHE A 136 -4.90 -20.91 -8.87
CA PHE A 136 -4.54 -22.11 -8.10
C PHE A 136 -5.57 -23.23 -8.20
N ASN A 137 -6.78 -22.93 -8.66
CA ASN A 137 -7.87 -23.88 -8.83
C ASN A 137 -8.18 -24.71 -7.56
N LEU A 138 -8.06 -24.06 -6.39
CA LEU A 138 -8.40 -24.67 -5.10
C LEU A 138 -9.92 -24.72 -4.91
N SER A 139 -10.41 -25.77 -4.26
CA SER A 139 -11.83 -25.87 -3.90
C SER A 139 -12.22 -24.75 -2.94
N ILE A 140 -13.42 -24.20 -3.11
CA ILE A 140 -13.97 -23.19 -2.20
C ILE A 140 -14.52 -23.90 -0.95
N VAL A 141 -14.14 -23.42 0.23
CA VAL A 141 -14.60 -23.94 1.53
C VAL A 141 -15.69 -23.05 2.11
N ASP A 142 -15.57 -21.73 1.95
CA ASP A 142 -16.57 -20.74 2.35
C ASP A 142 -16.65 -19.69 1.24
N ASP A 143 -17.82 -19.58 0.61
CA ASP A 143 -18.01 -18.79 -0.61
C ASP A 143 -18.01 -17.28 -0.32
N TRP A 144 -17.85 -16.51 -1.39
CA TRP A 144 -17.74 -15.06 -1.35
C TRP A 144 -18.89 -14.41 -0.56
N ARG A 145 -18.56 -13.83 0.59
CA ARG A 145 -19.53 -13.19 1.48
C ARG A 145 -19.00 -11.92 2.11
N ALA A 146 -19.91 -11.03 2.48
CA ALA A 146 -19.55 -9.88 3.28
C ALA A 146 -19.11 -10.30 4.69
N TRP A 147 -18.08 -9.66 5.22
CA TRP A 147 -17.73 -9.73 6.64
C TRP A 147 -18.05 -8.41 7.32
N HIS A 148 -18.44 -8.47 8.58
CA HIS A 148 -19.00 -7.33 9.29
C HIS A 148 -18.18 -6.95 10.53
N LEU A 149 -18.15 -5.66 10.82
CA LEU A 149 -17.60 -5.08 12.04
C LEU A 149 -18.49 -3.92 12.48
N GLY A 150 -18.98 -3.97 13.72
CA GLY A 150 -19.83 -2.90 14.27
C GLY A 150 -21.12 -2.65 13.48
N GLY A 151 -21.74 -3.69 12.91
CA GLY A 151 -22.97 -3.58 12.12
C GLY A 151 -22.80 -3.02 10.72
N GLN A 152 -21.56 -2.82 10.24
CA GLN A 152 -21.25 -2.39 8.88
C GLN A 152 -20.43 -3.45 8.17
N ALA A 153 -20.55 -3.53 6.84
CA ALA A 153 -19.68 -4.37 6.02
C ALA A 153 -18.25 -3.81 6.06
N GLY A 154 -17.30 -4.61 6.55
CA GLY A 154 -15.86 -4.31 6.52
C GLY A 154 -15.20 -4.66 5.19
N GLY A 155 -15.87 -5.46 4.36
CA GLY A 155 -15.43 -5.92 3.05
C GLY A 155 -16.04 -7.28 2.73
N PHE A 156 -15.39 -8.01 1.82
CA PHE A 156 -15.77 -9.36 1.42
C PHE A 156 -14.67 -10.36 1.72
N THR A 157 -15.02 -11.62 1.90
CA THR A 157 -14.05 -12.70 2.13
C THR A 157 -14.49 -13.98 1.45
N ILE A 158 -13.51 -14.80 1.10
CA ILE A 158 -13.67 -16.14 0.55
C ILE A 158 -12.55 -17.02 1.11
N THR A 159 -12.87 -18.26 1.46
CA THR A 159 -11.89 -19.23 1.93
C THR A 159 -11.80 -20.40 0.98
N TYR A 160 -10.58 -20.77 0.65
CA TYR A 160 -10.25 -21.91 -0.20
C TYR A 160 -9.71 -23.06 0.64
N ALA A 161 -9.61 -24.24 0.03
CA ALA A 161 -8.82 -25.35 0.54
C ALA A 161 -7.37 -24.90 0.81
N ASN A 162 -6.60 -25.73 1.52
CA ASN A 162 -5.21 -25.43 1.91
C ASN A 162 -5.05 -24.20 2.81
N HIS A 163 -6.09 -23.84 3.58
CA HIS A 163 -6.06 -22.74 4.55
C HIS A 163 -5.70 -21.37 3.94
N LEU A 164 -6.10 -21.13 2.70
CA LEU A 164 -5.96 -19.85 2.03
C LEU A 164 -7.25 -19.03 2.15
N THR A 165 -7.16 -17.88 2.83
CA THR A 165 -8.25 -16.90 2.92
C THR A 165 -7.89 -15.66 2.14
N PHE A 166 -8.84 -15.17 1.33
CA PHE A 166 -8.77 -13.86 0.72
C PHE A 166 -9.81 -12.93 1.35
N ALA A 167 -9.44 -11.68 1.61
CA ALA A 167 -10.34 -10.67 2.12
C ALA A 167 -10.11 -9.29 1.47
N THR A 168 -11.19 -8.56 1.22
CA THR A 168 -11.11 -7.13 0.88
C THR A 168 -11.37 -6.29 2.13
N LEU A 169 -10.79 -5.08 2.14
CA LEU A 169 -11.06 -4.03 3.11
C LEU A 169 -11.81 -2.90 2.41
N LYS A 170 -13.10 -2.76 2.74
CA LYS A 170 -14.00 -1.80 2.10
C LYS A 170 -13.56 -0.36 2.38
N GLY A 171 -13.31 0.38 1.32
CA GLY A 171 -12.77 1.73 1.36
C GLY A 171 -11.30 1.79 1.78
N GLY A 172 -10.53 0.71 1.64
CA GLY A 172 -9.09 0.70 1.85
C GLY A 172 -8.35 1.02 0.55
N GLY A 173 -7.33 1.88 0.60
CA GLY A 173 -6.40 2.09 -0.52
C GLY A 173 -5.28 1.06 -0.58
N HIS A 174 -4.19 1.38 -1.28
CA HIS A 174 -3.02 0.53 -1.47
C HIS A 174 -2.41 0.07 -0.13
N SER A 175 -2.23 1.01 0.79
CA SER A 175 -1.90 0.73 2.19
C SER A 175 -3.18 0.68 3.01
N ALA A 176 -4.01 -0.34 2.78
CA ALA A 176 -5.37 -0.44 3.32
C ALA A 176 -5.46 -0.20 4.83
N ILE A 177 -4.43 -0.63 5.58
CA ILE A 177 -4.32 -0.47 7.03
C ILE A 177 -4.33 0.99 7.47
N GLU A 178 -3.76 1.91 6.68
CA GLU A 178 -3.70 3.31 7.06
C GLU A 178 -5.04 4.05 6.80
N TYR A 179 -5.86 3.53 5.89
CA TYR A 179 -7.18 4.05 5.55
C TYR A 179 -8.30 3.42 6.39
N ARG A 180 -8.15 2.15 6.76
CA ARG A 180 -9.14 1.34 7.49
C ARG A 180 -8.53 0.62 8.69
N PRO A 181 -7.90 1.35 9.65
CA PRO A 181 -7.14 0.72 10.73
C PRO A 181 -7.99 -0.17 11.64
N ARG A 182 -9.25 0.19 11.88
CA ARG A 182 -10.16 -0.58 12.73
C ARG A 182 -10.53 -1.92 12.09
N GLU A 183 -10.89 -1.88 10.82
CA GLU A 183 -11.24 -3.05 9.99
C GLU A 183 -10.01 -3.95 9.80
N SER A 184 -8.85 -3.37 9.50
CA SER A 184 -7.59 -4.10 9.35
C SER A 184 -7.16 -4.80 10.63
N LEU A 185 -7.25 -4.13 11.79
CA LEU A 185 -6.96 -4.75 13.08
C LEU A 185 -7.92 -5.91 13.38
N ALA A 186 -9.22 -5.73 13.13
CA ALA A 186 -10.20 -6.78 13.35
C ALA A 186 -9.95 -8.00 12.45
N MET A 187 -9.62 -7.79 11.18
CA MET A 187 -9.23 -8.85 10.24
C MET A 187 -7.97 -9.58 10.72
N ALA A 188 -6.92 -8.84 11.09
CA ALA A 188 -5.68 -9.42 11.59
C ALA A 188 -5.90 -10.23 12.88
N GLN A 189 -6.66 -9.70 13.84
CA GLN A 189 -6.96 -10.40 15.09
C GLN A 189 -7.76 -11.68 14.83
N ARG A 190 -8.80 -11.62 13.99
CA ARG A 190 -9.58 -12.81 13.63
C ARG A 190 -8.69 -13.87 12.99
N TRP A 191 -7.81 -13.46 12.09
CA TRP A 191 -6.85 -14.37 11.51
C TRP A 191 -5.94 -14.98 12.57
N LEU A 192 -5.28 -14.19 13.43
CA LEU A 192 -4.43 -14.73 14.50
C LEU A 192 -5.17 -15.67 15.45
N ASP A 193 -6.44 -15.40 15.74
CA ASP A 193 -7.30 -16.19 16.62
C ASP A 193 -7.90 -17.46 15.97
N ASN A 194 -7.61 -17.73 14.69
CA ASN A 194 -8.27 -18.77 13.89
C ASN A 194 -9.80 -18.61 13.81
N LYS A 195 -10.28 -17.37 13.74
CA LYS A 195 -11.69 -17.02 13.58
C LYS A 195 -12.00 -16.52 12.17
N PRO A 196 -13.22 -16.76 11.67
CA PRO A 196 -13.71 -16.20 10.41
C PRO A 196 -13.98 -14.69 10.49
#